data_AF-J2GVD7-F1
#
_entry.id   AF-J2GVD7-F1
#
_cell.length_a   1.000
_cell.length_b   1.000
_cell.length_c   1.000
_cell.angle_alpha   90.00
_cell.angle_beta   90.00
_cell.angle_gamma   90.00
#
_symmetry.space_group_name_H-M   'P 1'
#
loop_
_entity.id
_entity.type
_entity.pdbx_description
1 polymer ?
#
loop_
_entity_poly.entity_id
_entity_poly.type
_entity_poly.pdbx_seq_one_letter_code
_entity_poly.pdbx_strand_id
1 'polypeptide(L)'
;MAESENQTDVAALTVQLLSAYLANNTVASEDLAGLIRTTRAALVEDTAPVAAEPEAPTYTPAVSVRKSLASPDHIISMLDGKPYKTLKRHLSANGL
;
A
#
# COMPACT_ATOMS: atom_id res chain seq x y z
N MET A 1 7.26 38.28 -0.14
CA MET A 1 6.67 38.46 -1.49
C MET A 1 6.77 37.18 -2.32
N ALA A 2 7.82 36.34 -2.16
CA ALA A 2 7.99 35.08 -2.87
C ALA A 2 6.93 33.97 -2.61
N GLU A 3 6.30 33.94 -1.42
CA GLU A 3 5.30 32.91 -1.08
C GLU A 3 3.98 33.01 -1.87
N SER A 4 3.61 34.22 -2.31
CA SER A 4 2.39 34.46 -3.09
C SER A 4 2.55 34.10 -4.57
N GLU A 5 3.77 34.24 -5.10
CA GLU A 5 4.10 33.83 -6.47
C GLU A 5 4.05 32.31 -6.62
N ASN A 6 4.61 31.58 -5.65
CA ASN A 6 4.59 30.13 -5.64
C ASN A 6 3.16 29.55 -5.50
N GLN A 7 2.30 30.17 -4.68
CA GLN A 7 0.88 29.77 -4.61
C GLN A 7 0.11 30.00 -5.91
N THR A 8 0.43 31.08 -6.61
CA THR A 8 -0.21 31.41 -7.91
C THR A 8 0.24 30.43 -8.99
N ASP A 9 1.50 30.00 -8.95
CA ASP A 9 2.06 29.00 -9.87
C ASP A 9 1.43 27.61 -9.65
N VAL A 10 1.34 27.16 -8.39
CA VAL A 10 0.67 25.88 -8.06
C VAL A 10 -0.80 25.86 -8.49
N ALA A 11 -1.52 26.98 -8.31
CA ALA A 11 -2.91 27.08 -8.77
C ALA A 11 -3.00 26.96 -10.30
N ALA A 12 -2.13 27.63 -11.04
CA ALA A 12 -2.07 27.54 -12.49
C ALA A 12 -1.73 26.11 -12.98
N LEU A 13 -0.76 25.45 -12.35
CA LEU A 13 -0.38 24.06 -12.65
C LEU A 13 -1.52 23.08 -12.37
N THR A 14 -2.23 23.25 -11.25
CA THR A 14 -3.41 22.42 -10.90
C THR A 14 -4.50 22.54 -11.97
N VAL A 15 -4.80 23.76 -12.42
CA VAL A 15 -5.82 24.00 -13.45
C VAL A 15 -5.43 23.39 -14.79
N GLN A 16 -4.16 23.53 -15.20
CA GLN A 16 -3.67 22.95 -16.45
C GLN A 16 -3.77 21.41 -16.43
N LEU A 17 -3.33 20.77 -15.34
CA LEU A 17 -3.37 19.32 -15.19
C LEU A 17 -4.82 18.79 -15.21
N LEU A 18 -5.72 19.41 -14.44
CA LEU A 18 -7.12 19.00 -14.40
C LEU A 18 -7.83 19.21 -15.74
N SER A 19 -7.53 20.30 -16.44
CA SER A 19 -8.09 20.57 -17.77
C SER A 19 -7.68 19.49 -18.78
N ALA A 20 -6.41 19.07 -18.77
CA ALA A 20 -5.92 17.98 -19.61
C ALA A 20 -6.55 16.63 -19.24
N TYR A 21 -6.73 16.37 -17.94
CA TYR A 21 -7.34 15.13 -17.46
C TYR A 21 -8.83 15.06 -17.84
N LEU A 22 -9.61 16.11 -17.59
CA LEU A 22 -11.03 16.16 -17.92
C LEU A 22 -11.31 16.21 -19.43
N ALA A 23 -10.36 16.65 -20.24
CA ALA A 23 -10.50 16.60 -21.70
C ALA A 23 -10.70 15.16 -22.22
N ASN A 24 -10.22 14.15 -21.48
CA ASN A 24 -10.31 12.75 -21.85
C ASN A 24 -10.99 11.86 -20.78
N ASN A 25 -11.49 12.44 -19.69
CA ASN A 25 -12.10 11.70 -18.59
C ASN A 25 -13.34 12.43 -18.04
N THR A 26 -14.36 11.65 -17.67
CA THR A 26 -15.57 12.19 -17.04
C THR A 26 -15.50 11.94 -15.54
N VAL A 27 -15.71 12.99 -14.73
CA VAL A 27 -15.69 12.93 -13.26
C VAL A 27 -17.06 13.36 -12.75
N ALA A 28 -17.58 12.68 -11.73
CA ALA A 28 -18.83 13.04 -11.09
C ALA A 28 -18.71 14.40 -10.38
N SER A 29 -19.81 15.16 -10.33
CA SER A 29 -19.80 16.51 -9.75
C SER A 29 -19.47 16.49 -8.26
N GLU A 30 -19.87 15.43 -7.54
CA GLU A 30 -19.50 15.22 -6.12
C GLU A 30 -18.00 15.06 -5.90
N ASP A 31 -17.28 14.46 -6.85
CA ASP A 31 -15.87 14.09 -6.70
C ASP A 31 -14.91 15.21 -7.13
N LEU A 32 -15.40 16.18 -7.90
CA LEU A 32 -14.58 17.25 -8.46
C LEU A 32 -13.86 18.07 -7.38
N ALA A 33 -14.56 18.39 -6.30
CA ALA A 33 -13.99 19.14 -5.18
C ALA A 33 -12.90 18.34 -4.45
N GLY A 34 -13.06 17.02 -4.35
CA GLY A 34 -12.06 16.11 -3.80
C GLY A 34 -10.81 16.08 -4.68
N LEU A 35 -11.00 15.90 -5.98
CA LEU A 35 -9.93 15.82 -6.97
C LEU A 35 -9.07 17.09 -7.03
N ILE A 36 -9.68 18.27 -6.94
CA ILE A 36 -8.95 19.56 -6.89
C ILE A 36 -8.08 19.62 -5.63
N ARG A 37 -8.61 19.22 -4.48
CA ARG A 37 -7.86 19.26 -3.21
C ARG A 37 -6.69 18.30 -3.20
N THR A 38 -6.89 17.06 -3.65
CA THR A 38 -5.83 16.04 -3.69
C THR A 38 -4.73 16.41 -4.67
N THR A 39 -5.10 16.93 -5.85
CA THR A 39 -4.12 17.36 -6.86
C THR A 39 -3.29 18.55 -6.36
N ARG A 40 -3.95 19.54 -5.74
CA ARG A 40 -3.24 20.68 -5.16
C ARG A 40 -2.34 20.24 -3.99
N ALA A 41 -2.81 19.32 -3.14
CA ALA A 41 -1.99 18.77 -2.08
C ALA A 41 -0.75 18.05 -2.64
N ALA A 42 -0.90 17.21 -3.66
CA ALA A 42 0.21 16.50 -4.31
C ALA A 42 1.23 17.43 -4.99
N LEU A 43 0.84 18.64 -5.41
CA LEU A 43 1.74 19.64 -5.98
C LEU A 43 2.45 20.51 -4.93
N VAL A 44 1.90 20.59 -3.72
CA VAL A 44 2.45 21.40 -2.60
C VAL A 44 3.23 20.54 -1.62
N GLU A 45 2.85 19.27 -1.45
CA GLU A 45 3.59 18.32 -0.65
C GLU A 45 4.93 18.08 -1.34
N ASP A 46 5.95 18.68 -0.73
CA ASP A 46 7.35 18.36 -0.97
C ASP A 46 7.51 16.84 -0.93
N THR A 47 8.38 16.31 -1.78
CA THR A 47 8.72 14.89 -1.94
C THR A 47 9.40 14.31 -0.68
N ALA A 48 8.88 14.57 0.51
CA ALA A 48 9.09 13.71 1.64
C ALA A 48 8.53 12.35 1.24
N PRO A 49 9.32 11.27 1.30
CA PRO A 49 8.82 9.96 0.98
C PRO A 49 7.60 9.75 1.88
N VAL A 50 6.44 9.54 1.24
CA VAL A 50 5.27 8.94 1.89
C VAL A 50 5.85 7.82 2.74
N ALA A 51 5.77 7.98 4.06
CA ALA A 51 6.28 6.98 4.98
C ALA A 51 5.66 5.67 4.53
N ALA A 52 6.50 4.79 3.96
CA ALA A 52 6.06 3.51 3.45
C ALA A 52 5.27 2.88 4.59
N GLU A 53 4.01 2.54 4.31
CA GLU A 53 3.19 1.71 5.19
C GLU A 53 4.11 0.60 5.72
N PRO A 54 4.25 0.42 7.05
CA PRO A 54 5.26 -0.48 7.60
C PRO A 54 5.10 -1.83 6.90
N GLU A 55 6.12 -2.21 6.13
CA GLU A 55 6.13 -3.46 5.38
C GLU A 55 5.66 -4.55 6.34
N ALA A 56 4.53 -5.18 6.03
CA ALA A 56 4.00 -6.27 6.83
C ALA A 56 5.16 -7.22 7.14
N PRO A 57 5.38 -7.60 8.41
CA PRO A 57 6.61 -8.24 8.83
C PRO A 57 6.85 -9.45 7.92
N THR A 58 7.94 -9.38 7.15
CA THR A 58 8.34 -10.43 6.23
C THR A 58 8.70 -11.64 7.07
N TYR A 59 7.71 -12.51 7.28
CA TYR A 59 7.87 -13.73 8.06
C TYR A 59 8.81 -14.67 7.30
N THR A 60 10.06 -14.77 7.75
CA THR A 60 11.02 -15.73 7.21
C THR A 60 10.62 -17.13 7.67
N PRO A 61 10.16 -18.02 6.77
CA PRO A 61 9.66 -19.31 7.18
C PRO A 61 10.80 -20.21 7.65
N ALA A 62 10.56 -20.96 8.74
CA ALA A 62 11.55 -21.89 9.29
C ALA A 62 11.95 -23.00 8.30
N VAL A 63 11.05 -23.34 7.36
CA VAL A 63 11.27 -24.32 6.30
C VAL A 63 10.55 -23.91 5.01
N SER A 64 11.04 -24.39 3.87
CA SER A 64 10.32 -24.21 2.59
C SER A 64 9.04 -25.04 2.54
N VAL A 65 8.06 -24.61 1.74
CA VAL A 65 6.78 -25.32 1.54
C VAL A 65 7.01 -26.79 1.13
N ARG A 66 7.98 -27.01 0.23
CA ARG A 66 8.32 -28.37 -0.23
C ARG A 66 8.86 -29.24 0.91
N LYS A 67 9.61 -28.67 1.86
CA LYS A 67 10.11 -29.40 3.04
C LYS A 67 9.02 -29.63 4.08
N SER A 68 8.08 -28.69 4.20
CA SER A 68 6.90 -28.82 5.08
C SER A 68 6.03 -30.03 4.71
N LEU A 69 5.82 -30.26 3.41
CA LEU A 69 4.94 -31.32 2.90
C LEU A 69 5.70 -32.57 2.39
N ALA A 70 7.00 -32.70 2.69
CA ALA A 70 7.83 -33.77 2.15
C ALA A 70 7.46 -35.17 2.67
N SER A 71 6.83 -35.25 3.84
CA SER A 71 6.48 -36.52 4.49
C SER A 71 4.96 -36.74 4.51
N PRO A 72 4.46 -37.91 4.11
CA PRO A 72 3.03 -38.23 4.21
C PRO A 72 2.53 -38.36 5.66
N ASP A 73 3.42 -38.72 6.59
CA ASP A 73 3.07 -39.01 7.99
C ASP A 73 2.98 -37.76 8.89
N HIS A 74 3.63 -36.66 8.49
CA HIS A 74 3.69 -35.43 9.29
C HIS A 74 4.00 -34.21 8.42
N ILE A 75 3.47 -33.06 8.85
CA ILE A 75 3.69 -31.75 8.23
C ILE A 75 4.60 -30.93 9.15
N ILE A 76 5.67 -30.36 8.62
CA ILE A 76 6.56 -29.48 9.39
C ILE A 76 6.00 -28.07 9.37
N SER A 77 5.72 -27.49 10.54
CA SER A 77 5.20 -26.13 10.63
C SER A 77 6.25 -25.12 10.16
N MET A 78 5.82 -24.18 9.31
CA MET A 78 6.67 -23.08 8.85
C MET A 78 6.88 -22.02 9.93
N LEU A 79 6.11 -22.07 11.03
CA LEU A 79 6.17 -21.13 12.15
C LEU A 79 7.29 -21.45 13.15
N ASP A 80 7.45 -22.74 13.47
CA ASP A 80 8.36 -23.19 14.53
C ASP A 80 9.29 -24.35 14.10
N GLY A 81 9.14 -24.86 12.87
CA GLY A 81 10.00 -25.92 12.32
C GLY A 81 9.76 -27.32 12.89
N LYS A 82 8.68 -27.53 13.66
CA LYS A 82 8.41 -28.82 14.33
C LYS A 82 7.44 -29.69 13.52
N PRO A 83 7.56 -31.04 13.61
CA PRO A 83 6.67 -31.96 12.93
C PRO A 83 5.32 -32.10 13.66
N TYR A 84 4.22 -32.00 12.91
CA TYR A 84 2.85 -32.16 13.41
C TYR A 84 2.01 -33.06 12.50
N LYS A 85 1.08 -33.82 13.06
CA LYS A 85 0.08 -34.55 12.25
C LYS A 85 -0.98 -33.62 11.66
N THR A 86 -1.33 -32.54 12.37
CA THR A 86 -2.27 -31.52 11.91
C THR A 86 -1.79 -30.14 12.34
N LEU A 87 -1.80 -29.17 11.42
CA LEU A 87 -1.42 -27.79 11.72
C LEU A 87 -2.60 -26.95 12.23
N LYS A 88 -3.85 -27.42 12.11
CA LYS A 88 -5.07 -26.65 12.46
C LYS A 88 -5.01 -26.03 13.85
N ARG A 89 -4.74 -26.83 14.89
CA ARG A 89 -4.65 -26.33 16.27
C ARG A 89 -3.45 -25.40 16.50
N HIS A 90 -2.35 -25.65 15.78
CA HIS A 90 -1.13 -24.87 15.91
C HIS A 90 -1.26 -23.50 15.25
N LEU A 91 -1.87 -23.42 14.06
CA LEU A 91 -2.15 -22.16 13.37
C LEU A 91 -3.15 -21.30 14.17
N SER A 92 -4.24 -21.90 14.67
CA SER A 92 -5.20 -21.17 15.50
C SER A 92 -4.61 -20.65 16.82
N ALA A 93 -3.63 -21.35 17.40
CA ALA A 93 -2.93 -20.86 18.60
C ALA A 93 -1.97 -19.69 18.31
N ASN A 94 -1.52 -19.55 17.06
CA ASN A 94 -0.67 -18.44 16.61
C ASN A 94 -1.47 -17.30 15.94
N GLY A 95 -2.81 -17.32 16.06
CA GLY A 95 -3.67 -16.23 15.58
C GLY A 95 -3.92 -16.23 14.06
N LEU A 96 -3.78 -17.39 13.39
CA LEU A 96 -4.04 -17.61 11.96
C LEU A 96 -5.29 -18.46 11.72
#